data_AF-J3I917-F1
#
_entry.id   AF-J3I917-F1
#
_cell.length_a   1.000
_cell.length_b   1.000
_cell.length_c   1.000
_cell.angle_alpha   90.00
_cell.angle_beta   90.00
_cell.angle_gamma   90.00
#
_symmetry.space_group_name_H-M   'P 1'
#
loop_
_entity.id
_entity.type
_entity.pdbx_description
1 polymer ?
#
loop_
_entity_poly.entity_id
_entity_poly.type
_entity_poly.pdbx_seq_one_letter_code
_entity_poly.pdbx_strand_id
1 'polypeptide(L)' 'MNDAFSTLSLPAAIRAQASQLLAAIKGASGLAELLREAGRAEGFVLGIETVHALGAIDVENLYAVIESAAQKRHAELSE' A
#
# COMPACT_ATOMS: atom_id res chain seq x y z
N MET A 1 -2.60 19.75 -21.46
CA MET A 1 -2.66 19.36 -20.03
C MET A 1 -1.63 18.25 -19.85
N ASN A 2 -0.50 18.54 -19.20
CA ASN A 2 0.59 17.56 -19.06
C ASN A 2 0.17 16.55 -17.99
N ASP A 3 0.00 15.27 -18.34
CA ASP A 3 -0.27 14.21 -17.35
C ASP A 3 0.98 14.06 -16.50
N ALA A 4 0.87 14.43 -15.22
CA ALA A 4 2.00 14.45 -14.28
C ALA A 4 2.64 13.07 -14.07
N PHE A 5 1.93 12.00 -14.46
CA PHE A 5 2.39 10.61 -14.32
C PHE A 5 2.77 9.98 -15.67
N SER A 6 2.73 10.71 -16.79
CA SER A 6 2.99 10.19 -18.15
C SER A 6 4.35 9.51 -18.33
N THR A 7 5.35 9.88 -17.52
CA THR A 7 6.69 9.28 -17.54
C THR A 7 6.84 8.06 -16.62
N LEU A 8 5.84 7.76 -15.78
CA LEU A 8 5.88 6.63 -14.85
C LEU A 8 5.22 5.39 -15.46
N SER A 9 5.81 4.21 -15.28
CA SER A 9 5.18 2.93 -15.65
C SER A 9 4.29 2.42 -14.52
N LEU A 10 3.11 3.01 -14.38
CA LEU A 10 2.13 2.63 -13.36
C LEU A 10 1.01 1.74 -13.96
N PRO A 11 0.60 0.66 -13.28
CA PRO A 11 -0.64 -0.05 -13.58
C PRO A 11 -1.82 0.92 -13.64
N ALA A 12 -2.79 0.65 -14.54
CA ALA A 12 -3.89 1.57 -14.82
C ALA A 12 -4.68 1.99 -13.56
N ALA A 13 -4.95 1.03 -12.66
CA ALA A 13 -5.66 1.30 -11.41
C ALA A 13 -4.87 2.22 -10.47
N ILE A 14 -3.55 2.03 -10.35
CA ILE A 14 -2.67 2.87 -9.52
C ILE A 14 -2.57 4.28 -10.12
N ARG A 15 -2.44 4.39 -11.44
CA ARG A 15 -2.42 5.68 -12.15
C ARG A 15 -3.71 6.47 -11.94
N ALA A 16 -4.87 5.81 -12.05
CA ALA A 16 -6.16 6.46 -11.87
C ALA A 16 -6.30 7.01 -10.44
N GLN A 17 -5.95 6.22 -9.43
CA GLN A 17 -6.02 6.63 -8.03
C GLN A 17 -5.04 7.77 -7.71
N ALA A 18 -3.79 7.68 -8.18
CA ALA A 18 -2.79 8.73 -8.01
C ALA A 18 -3.21 10.05 -8.69
N SER A 19 -3.87 9.97 -9.85
CA SER A 19 -4.40 11.13 -10.57
C SER A 19 -5.53 11.82 -9.81
N GLN A 20 -6.43 11.07 -9.18
CA GLN A 20 -7.49 11.63 -8.34
C GLN A 20 -6.94 12.32 -7.10
N LEU A 21 -5.97 11.70 -6.41
CA LEU A 21 -5.32 12.29 -5.24
C LEU A 21 -4.56 13.58 -5.60
N LEU A 22 -3.84 13.58 -6.73
CA LEU A 22 -3.15 14.78 -7.21
C LEU A 22 -4.13 15.90 -7.59
N ALA A 23 -5.27 15.56 -8.20
CA ALA A 23 -6.32 16.53 -8.51
C ALA A 23 -6.93 17.12 -7.22
N ALA A 24 -7.18 16.30 -6.20
CA ALA A 24 -7.69 16.76 -4.90
C ALA A 24 -6.71 17.72 -4.19
N ILE A 25 -5.41 17.39 -4.20
CA ILE A 25 -4.35 18.27 -3.66
C ILE A 25 -4.33 19.61 -4.41
N LYS A 26 -4.38 19.58 -5.74
CA LYS A 26 -4.38 20.80 -6.57
C LYS A 26 -5.66 21.63 -6.40
N GLY A 27 -6.77 20.99 -6.07
CA GLY A 27 -8.08 21.63 -5.88
C GLY A 27 -8.37 22.11 -4.47
N ALA A 28 -7.47 21.89 -3.50
CA ALA A 28 -7.69 22.25 -2.11
C ALA A 28 -7.90 23.78 -1.93
N SER A 29 -8.98 24.18 -1.27
CA SER A 29 -9.34 25.60 -1.09
C SER A 29 -8.67 26.25 0.12
N GLY A 30 -7.90 25.51 0.92
CA GLY A 30 -7.23 26.01 2.11
C GLY A 30 -6.30 24.99 2.77
N LEU A 31 -5.53 25.45 3.75
CA LEU A 31 -4.45 24.67 4.38
C LEU A 31 -4.93 23.36 5.02
N ALA A 32 -6.06 23.39 5.73
CA ALA A 32 -6.60 22.19 6.38
C ALA A 32 -6.99 21.11 5.36
N GLU A 33 -7.57 21.51 4.24
CA GLU A 33 -7.93 20.59 3.16
C GLU A 33 -6.68 20.07 2.45
N LEU A 34 -5.72 20.95 2.15
CA LEU A 34 -4.46 20.55 1.55
C LEU A 34 -3.74 19.47 2.39
N LEU A 35 -3.63 19.69 3.71
CA LEU A 35 -2.98 18.74 4.61
C LEU A 35 -3.71 17.39 4.66
N ARG A 36 -5.05 17.41 4.64
CA ARG A 36 -5.85 16.18 4.60
C ARG A 36 -5.63 15.41 3.31
N GLU A 37 -5.70 16.06 2.15
CA GLU A 37 -5.50 15.39 0.86
C GLU A 37 -4.05 14.93 0.66
N ALA A 38 -3.07 15.68 1.17
CA ALA A 38 -1.68 15.28 1.19
C ALA A 38 -1.46 14.02 2.06
N GLY A 39 -2.02 13.95 3.27
CA GLY A 39 -1.92 12.76 4.12
C GLY A 39 -2.59 11.52 3.51
N ARG A 40 -3.70 11.71 2.77
CA ARG A 40 -4.32 10.61 2.01
C ARG A 40 -3.41 10.10 0.88
N ALA A 41 -2.72 11.01 0.18
CA ALA A 41 -1.78 10.63 -0.86
C ALA A 41 -0.56 9.90 -0.29
N GLU A 42 -0.04 10.35 0.85
CA GLU A 42 1.06 9.70 1.57
C GLU A 42 0.69 8.28 2.02
N GLY A 43 -0.47 8.11 2.67
CA GLY A 43 -0.94 6.79 3.09
C GLY A 43 -1.17 5.83 1.91
N PHE A 44 -1.62 6.33 0.77
CA PHE A 44 -1.76 5.54 -0.45
C PHE A 44 -0.39 5.03 -0.94
N VAL A 45 0.62 5.90 -1.02
CA VAL A 45 1.98 5.51 -1.44
C VAL A 45 2.58 4.49 -0.47
N LEU A 46 2.45 4.72 0.84
CA LEU A 46 2.90 3.78 1.88
C LEU A 46 2.23 2.41 1.75
N GLY A 47 0.94 2.37 1.43
CA GLY A 47 0.23 1.11 1.20
C GLY A 47 0.77 0.34 0.00
N ILE A 48 1.08 1.01 -1.11
CA ILE A 48 1.69 0.38 -2.29
C ILE A 48 3.08 -0.16 -1.97
N GLU A 49 3.89 0.59 -1.23
CA GLU A 49 5.21 0.16 -0.77
C GLU A 49 5.09 -1.07 0.15
N THR A 50 4.16 -1.04 1.11
CA THR A 50 3.92 -2.14 2.06
C THR A 50 3.52 -3.43 1.36
N VAL A 51 2.67 -3.36 0.33
CA VAL A 51 2.24 -4.53 -0.45
C VAL A 51 3.41 -5.18 -1.22
N HIS A 52 4.49 -4.43 -1.48
CA HIS A 52 5.71 -4.93 -2.13
C HIS A 52 6.91 -5.01 -1.17
N ALA A 53 6.70 -4.84 0.13
CA ALA A 53 7.80 -4.69 1.10
C ALA A 53 8.59 -5.97 1.36
N LEU A 54 8.05 -7.12 0.96
CA LEU A 54 8.68 -8.43 1.15
C LEU A 54 8.84 -9.12 -0.21
N GLY A 55 10.00 -9.73 -0.42
CA GLY A 55 10.20 -10.65 -1.53
C GLY A 55 9.31 -11.89 -1.37
N ALA A 56 8.99 -12.57 -2.47
CA ALA A 56 8.16 -13.78 -2.44
C ALA A 56 8.68 -14.84 -1.45
N ILE A 57 10.01 -14.99 -1.34
CA ILE A 57 10.66 -15.92 -0.40
C ILE A 57 10.40 -15.52 1.06
N ASP A 58 10.46 -14.24 1.39
CA ASP A 58 10.22 -13.76 2.76
C ASP A 58 8.75 -13.94 3.16
N VAL A 59 7.83 -13.75 2.21
CA VAL A 59 6.41 -14.03 2.39
C VAL A 59 6.16 -15.52 2.63
N GLU A 60 6.74 -16.41 1.81
CA GLU A 60 6.64 -17.86 1.97
C GLU A 60 7.23 -18.33 3.32
N ASN A 61 8.40 -17.81 3.69
CA ASN A 61 9.03 -18.11 4.98
C ASN A 61 8.16 -17.65 6.16
N LEU A 62 7.53 -16.49 6.06
CA LEU A 62 6.64 -15.99 7.10
C LEU A 62 5.41 -16.89 7.26
N TYR A 63 4.81 -17.34 6.16
CA TYR A 63 3.73 -18.32 6.20
C TYR A 63 4.19 -19.63 6.85
N ALA A 64 5.35 -20.16 6.47
CA ALA A 64 5.87 -21.40 7.03
C ALA A 64 6.12 -21.30 8.55
N VAL A 65 6.64 -20.17 9.04
CA VAL A 65 6.85 -19.94 10.48
C VAL A 65 5.53 -19.91 11.23
N ILE A 66 4.53 -19.19 10.71
CA ILE A 66 3.20 -19.08 11.32
C ILE A 66 2.51 -20.44 11.33
N GLU A 67 2.54 -21.17 10.22
CA GLU A 67 1.94 -22.49 10.09
C GLU A 67 2.60 -23.49 11.06
N SER A 68 3.93 -23.52 11.12
CA SER A 68 4.67 -24.38 12.03
C SER A 68 4.33 -24.08 13.50
N ALA A 69 4.25 -22.81 13.87
CA ALA A 69 3.85 -22.40 15.22
C ALA A 69 2.42 -22.84 15.54
N ALA A 70 1.48 -22.69 14.60
CA ALA A 70 0.10 -23.11 14.75
C ALA A 70 -0.03 -24.64 14.88
N GLN A 71 0.67 -25.40 14.03
CA GLN A 71 0.69 -26.86 14.08
C GLN A 71 1.27 -27.37 15.40
N LYS A 72 2.39 -26.80 15.85
CA LYS A 72 2.99 -27.13 17.14
C LYS A 72 1.99 -26.89 18.27
N ARG A 73 1.34 -25.71 18.26
CA ARG A 73 0.37 -25.37 19.30
C ARG A 73 -0.85 -26.30 19.27
N HIS A 74 -1.30 -26.70 18.09
CA HIS A 74 -2.40 -27.64 17.94
C HIS A 74 -2.02 -29.02 18.51
N ALA A 75 -0.81 -29.51 18.23
CA ALA A 75 -0.31 -30.77 18.76
C ALA A 75 -0.25 -30.76 20.30
N GLU A 76 0.32 -29.70 20.90
CA GLU A 76 0.36 -29.52 22.36
C GLU A 76 -1.01 -29.51 23.03
N LEU A 77 -2.06 -29.12 22.30
CA LEU A 77 -3.43 -29.03 22.81
C LEU A 77 -4.29 -30.26 22.52
N SER A 78 -3.78 -31.20 21.72
CA SER A 78 -4.49 -32.42 21.31
C SER A 78 -3.98 -33.69 22.02
N GLU A 79 -2.95 -33.55 22.86
CA GLU A 79 -2.43 -34.59 23.78
C GLU A 79 -3.07 -34.45 25.18
#